data_AF-A0A9Q0YHB4-F1
#
_entry.id   AF-A0A9Q0YHB4-F1
#
_cell.length_a   1.000
_cell.length_b   1.000
_cell.length_c   1.000
_cell.angle_alpha   90.00
_cell.angle_beta   90.00
_cell.angle_gamma   90.00
#
_symmetry.space_group_name_H-M   'P 1'
#
loop_
_entity.id
_entity.type
_entity.pdbx_description
1 polymer ?
#
loop_
_entity_poly.entity_id
_entity_poly.type
_entity_poly.pdbx_seq_one_letter_code
_entity_poly.pdbx_strand_id
1 'polypeptide(L)'
;MTLFLNFSSQLIKHSAARGKDAAYLSDIFDKLNEVNLKLQGEKMNLIKAKGIITAFMAKLTLFRNNIGRYELYQFPSLQTIMEADDTLSDNDLETYCAHLDSLMEDMQKRFTDLSELRVPDWVNTMKNA
;
A
#
# COMPACT_ATOMS: atom_id res chain seq x y z
N MET A 1 13.37 -8.13 6.38
CA MET A 1 13.13 -9.08 5.26
C MET A 1 12.23 -10.25 5.70
N THR A 2 12.45 -10.82 6.87
CA THR A 2 11.71 -11.98 7.42
C THR A 2 10.23 -11.72 7.73
N LEU A 3 9.86 -10.49 8.14
CA LEU A 3 8.47 -10.11 8.43
C LEU A 3 7.59 -10.04 7.17
N PHE A 4 8.13 -9.60 6.03
CA PHE A 4 7.38 -9.51 4.78
C PHE A 4 7.07 -10.90 4.20
N LEU A 5 8.01 -11.83 4.34
CA LEU A 5 7.84 -13.23 3.96
C LEU A 5 6.90 -14.00 4.91
N ASN A 6 6.87 -13.64 6.19
CA ASN A 6 5.89 -14.22 7.13
C ASN A 6 4.47 -13.72 6.85
N PHE A 7 4.30 -12.45 6.47
CA PHE A 7 3.00 -11.90 6.09
C PHE A 7 2.48 -12.54 4.80
N SER A 8 3.32 -12.71 3.78
CA SER A 8 2.94 -13.41 2.55
C SER A 8 2.59 -14.89 2.77
N SER A 9 3.33 -15.59 3.63
CA SER A 9 3.05 -17.00 3.98
C SER A 9 1.75 -17.18 4.78
N GLN A 10 1.44 -16.25 5.70
CA GLN A 10 0.16 -16.26 6.41
C GLN A 10 -1.03 -15.88 5.50
N LEU A 11 -0.81 -15.04 4.49
CA LEU A 11 -1.86 -14.61 3.57
C LEU A 11 -2.18 -15.65 2.49
N ILE A 12 -1.20 -16.42 2.01
CA ILE A 12 -1.45 -17.59 1.13
C ILE A 12 -2.35 -18.64 1.83
N LYS A 13 -2.26 -18.76 3.15
CA LYS A 13 -3.13 -19.66 3.93
C LYS A 13 -4.56 -19.14 4.06
N HIS A 14 -4.77 -17.81 4.05
CA HIS A 14 -6.10 -17.19 4.10
C HIS A 14 -6.74 -17.02 2.71
N SER A 15 -5.96 -16.83 1.64
CA SER A 15 -6.44 -16.58 0.27
C SER A 15 -7.06 -17.81 -0.41
N ALA A 16 -7.03 -18.98 0.23
CA ALA A 16 -7.74 -20.17 -0.24
C ALA A 16 -9.27 -20.03 -0.21
N ALA A 17 -9.82 -18.88 0.23
CA ALA A 17 -11.23 -18.74 0.54
C ALA A 17 -12.12 -17.99 -0.48
N ARG A 18 -11.62 -17.18 -1.44
CA ARG A 18 -12.44 -16.51 -2.49
C ARG A 18 -11.57 -15.74 -3.48
N GLY A 19 -11.87 -15.83 -4.79
CA GLY A 19 -11.03 -15.25 -5.87
C GLY A 19 -10.85 -13.72 -5.80
N LYS A 20 -11.87 -12.98 -5.35
CA LYS A 20 -11.82 -11.52 -5.19
C LYS A 20 -10.88 -11.07 -4.08
N ASP A 21 -10.86 -11.75 -2.94
CA ASP A 21 -9.98 -11.40 -1.81
C ASP A 21 -8.52 -11.63 -2.19
N ALA A 22 -8.24 -12.73 -2.89
CA ALA A 22 -6.91 -13.01 -3.43
C ALA A 22 -6.48 -11.95 -4.46
N ALA A 23 -7.38 -11.53 -5.35
CA ALA A 23 -7.10 -10.51 -6.35
C ALA A 23 -6.83 -9.14 -5.73
N TYR A 24 -7.68 -8.70 -4.80
CA TYR A 24 -7.47 -7.48 -4.01
C TYR A 24 -6.12 -7.50 -3.28
N LEU A 25 -5.80 -8.60 -2.59
CA LEU A 25 -4.54 -8.73 -1.86
C LEU A 25 -3.33 -8.73 -2.81
N SER A 26 -3.43 -9.39 -3.96
CA SER A 26 -2.38 -9.35 -4.99
C SER A 26 -2.09 -7.90 -5.41
N ASP A 27 -3.13 -7.14 -5.72
CA ASP A 27 -3.00 -5.73 -6.09
C ASP A 27 -2.36 -4.88 -4.97
N ILE A 28 -2.66 -5.16 -3.70
CA ILE A 28 -2.01 -4.48 -2.55
C ILE A 28 -0.54 -4.88 -2.43
N PHE A 29 -0.22 -6.16 -2.59
CA PHE A 29 1.14 -6.66 -2.51
C PHE A 29 2.05 -6.10 -3.59
N ASP A 30 1.56 -5.98 -4.82
CA ASP A 30 2.32 -5.38 -5.91
C ASP A 30 2.70 -3.94 -5.58
N LYS A 31 1.75 -3.16 -5.03
CA LYS A 31 2.01 -1.78 -4.59
C LYS A 31 3.01 -1.71 -3.43
N LEU A 32 2.92 -2.60 -2.46
CA LEU A 32 3.90 -2.71 -1.37
C LEU A 32 5.28 -3.11 -1.90
N ASN A 33 5.32 -4.01 -2.88
CA ASN A 33 6.55 -4.44 -3.52
C ASN A 33 7.21 -3.29 -4.31
N GLU A 34 6.45 -2.48 -5.04
CA GLU A 34 6.97 -1.27 -5.68
C GLU A 34 7.67 -0.33 -4.69
N VAL A 35 7.06 -0.12 -3.53
CA VAL A 35 7.65 0.73 -2.47
C VAL A 35 8.90 0.07 -1.92
N ASN A 36 8.87 -1.23 -1.64
CA ASN A 36 10.04 -1.97 -1.15
C ASN A 36 11.22 -1.89 -2.13
N LEU A 37 10.97 -2.08 -3.43
CA LEU A 37 11.99 -1.96 -4.46
C LEU A 37 12.56 -0.54 -4.52
N LYS A 38 11.71 0.48 -4.44
CA LYS A 38 12.16 1.89 -4.38
C LYS A 38 13.05 2.11 -3.16
N LEU A 39 12.68 1.59 -1.99
CA LEU A 39 13.44 1.72 -0.75
C LEU A 39 14.78 0.96 -0.77
N GLN A 40 14.87 -0.14 -1.54
CA GLN A 40 16.09 -0.93 -1.71
C GLN A 40 17.02 -0.39 -2.81
N GLY A 41 16.58 0.62 -3.56
CA GLY A 41 17.37 1.19 -4.66
C GLY A 41 18.70 1.80 -4.19
N GLU A 42 19.67 1.82 -5.10
CA GLU A 42 20.97 2.44 -4.83
C GLU A 42 20.83 3.95 -4.55
N LYS A 43 21.71 4.48 -3.69
CA LYS A 43 21.72 5.89 -3.27
C LYS A 43 20.46 6.31 -2.48
N MET A 44 19.83 5.36 -1.76
CA MET A 44 18.78 5.66 -0.79
C MET A 44 19.34 6.48 0.38
N ASN A 45 18.58 7.47 0.85
CA ASN A 45 18.87 8.20 2.08
C ASN A 45 17.55 8.50 2.82
N LEU A 46 17.65 8.91 4.08
CA LEU A 46 16.48 9.13 4.93
C LEU A 46 15.47 10.12 4.34
N ILE A 47 15.93 11.15 3.63
CA ILE A 47 15.04 12.14 3.02
C ILE A 47 14.27 11.54 1.85
N LYS A 48 14.93 10.74 1.01
CA LYS A 48 14.28 10.00 -0.08
C LYS A 48 13.30 8.97 0.46
N ALA A 49 13.71 8.20 1.47
CA ALA A 49 12.84 7.23 2.14
C ALA A 49 11.59 7.90 2.72
N LYS A 50 11.75 9.04 3.42
CA LYS A 50 10.64 9.85 3.94
C LYS A 50 9.68 10.25 2.83
N GLY A 51 10.19 10.75 1.71
CA GLY A 51 9.36 11.11 0.55
C GLY A 51 8.59 9.92 -0.02
N ILE A 52 9.25 8.78 -0.21
CA ILE A 52 8.63 7.55 -0.74
C ILE A 52 7.51 7.05 0.17
N ILE A 53 7.78 6.93 1.48
CA ILE A 53 6.82 6.44 2.46
C ILE A 53 5.63 7.40 2.59
N THR A 54 5.89 8.71 2.69
CA THR A 54 4.83 9.72 2.79
C THR A 54 3.94 9.72 1.55
N ALA A 55 4.53 9.64 0.35
CA ALA A 55 3.78 9.53 -0.89
C ALA A 55 2.96 8.24 -0.95
N PHE A 56 3.49 7.12 -0.45
CA PHE A 56 2.73 5.87 -0.40
C PHE A 56 1.56 5.93 0.58
N MET A 57 1.73 6.53 1.76
CA MET A 57 0.61 6.73 2.69
C MET A 57 -0.49 7.60 2.08
N ALA A 58 -0.14 8.67 1.37
CA ALA A 58 -1.11 9.48 0.63
C ALA A 58 -1.84 8.67 -0.46
N LYS A 59 -1.13 7.76 -1.13
CA LYS A 59 -1.74 6.82 -2.08
C LYS A 59 -2.68 5.83 -1.41
N LEU A 60 -2.37 5.31 -0.21
CA LEU A 60 -3.28 4.44 0.53
C LEU A 60 -4.62 5.13 0.80
N THR A 61 -4.59 6.39 1.23
CA THR A 61 -5.81 7.21 1.39
C THR A 61 -6.58 7.33 0.07
N LEU A 62 -5.89 7.56 -1.05
CA LEU A 62 -6.51 7.62 -2.37
C LEU A 62 -7.15 6.28 -2.75
N PHE A 63 -6.43 5.16 -2.59
CA PHE A 63 -6.94 3.83 -2.90
C PHE A 63 -8.20 3.51 -2.09
N ARG A 64 -8.18 3.86 -0.80
CA ARG A 64 -9.31 3.67 0.12
C ARG A 64 -10.53 4.47 -0.30
N ASN A 65 -10.33 5.73 -0.69
CA ASN A 65 -11.42 6.58 -1.16
C ASN A 65 -12.00 6.10 -2.48
N ASN A 66 -11.17 5.63 -3.41
CA ASN A 66 -11.59 5.18 -4.72
C ASN A 66 -12.31 3.84 -4.65
N ILE A 67 -11.75 2.85 -3.94
CA ILE A 67 -12.38 1.53 -3.81
C ILE A 67 -13.76 1.63 -3.12
N GLY A 68 -13.90 2.51 -2.13
CA GLY A 68 -15.19 2.80 -1.50
C GLY A 68 -16.22 3.47 -2.43
N ARG A 69 -15.80 4.01 -3.58
CA ARG A 69 -16.67 4.53 -4.65
C ARG A 69 -16.82 3.55 -5.83
N TYR A 70 -16.42 2.29 -5.67
CA TYR A 70 -16.35 1.31 -6.76
C TYR A 70 -15.36 1.69 -7.89
N GLU A 71 -14.45 2.63 -7.66
CA GLU A 71 -13.44 3.05 -8.63
C GLU A 71 -12.21 2.13 -8.53
N LEU A 72 -12.19 1.05 -9.30
CA LEU A 72 -11.18 -0.02 -9.20
C LEU A 72 -9.93 0.17 -10.07
N TYR A 73 -9.69 1.36 -10.64
CA TYR A 73 -8.57 1.60 -11.56
C TYR A 73 -7.19 1.27 -10.98
N GLN A 74 -7.05 1.34 -9.65
CA GLN A 74 -5.81 0.98 -8.96
C GLN A 74 -5.72 -0.51 -8.61
N PHE A 75 -6.76 -1.30 -8.84
CA PHE A 75 -6.90 -2.71 -8.47
C PHE A 75 -7.22 -3.56 -9.71
N PRO A 76 -6.29 -3.69 -10.67
CA PRO A 76 -6.54 -4.34 -11.95
C PRO A 76 -6.91 -5.83 -11.82
N SER A 77 -6.33 -6.54 -10.85
CA SER A 77 -6.66 -7.94 -10.61
C SER A 77 -8.09 -8.06 -10.08
N LEU A 78 -8.45 -7.24 -9.09
CA LEU A 78 -9.81 -7.21 -8.55
C LEU A 78 -10.83 -6.76 -9.60
N GLN A 79 -10.51 -5.75 -10.40
CA GLN A 79 -11.35 -5.28 -11.50
C GLN A 79 -11.62 -6.41 -12.50
N THR A 80 -10.60 -7.17 -12.88
CA THR A 80 -10.75 -8.32 -13.79
C THR A 80 -11.70 -9.38 -13.23
N ILE A 81 -11.60 -9.68 -11.93
CA ILE A 81 -12.51 -10.63 -11.26
C ILE A 81 -13.94 -10.09 -11.20
N MET A 82 -14.11 -8.81 -10.89
CA MET A 82 -15.42 -8.16 -10.87
C MET A 82 -16.07 -8.20 -12.27
N GLU A 83 -15.33 -7.92 -13.33
CA GLU A 83 -15.85 -7.96 -14.71
C GLU A 83 -16.25 -9.38 -15.16
N ALA A 84 -15.66 -10.43 -14.57
CA ALA A 84 -15.95 -11.81 -14.92
C ALA A 84 -17.15 -12.42 -14.18
N ASP A 85 -17.42 -11.98 -12.95
CA ASP A 85 -18.38 -12.64 -12.04
C ASP A 85 -19.46 -11.68 -11.49
N ASP A 86 -19.29 -10.36 -11.59
CA ASP A 86 -20.22 -9.32 -11.11
C ASP A 86 -20.62 -9.50 -9.62
N THR A 87 -19.69 -9.96 -8.79
CA THR A 87 -19.94 -10.39 -7.40
C THR A 87 -19.34 -9.48 -6.32
N LEU A 88 -18.94 -8.26 -6.64
CA LEU A 88 -18.41 -7.33 -5.65
C LEU A 88 -19.56 -6.65 -4.90
N SER A 89 -19.70 -6.97 -3.61
CA SER A 89 -20.75 -6.42 -2.75
C SER A 89 -20.24 -5.27 -1.89
N ASP A 90 -21.17 -4.47 -1.36
CA ASP A 90 -20.85 -3.39 -0.41
C ASP A 90 -20.07 -3.91 0.82
N ASN A 91 -20.39 -5.12 1.30
CA ASN A 91 -19.68 -5.73 2.43
C ASN A 91 -18.22 -6.07 2.09
N ASP A 92 -17.93 -6.44 0.84
CA ASP A 92 -16.54 -6.65 0.40
C ASP A 92 -15.79 -5.31 0.35
N LEU A 93 -16.43 -4.26 -0.17
CA LEU A 93 -15.84 -2.91 -0.18
C LEU A 93 -15.58 -2.38 1.23
N GLU A 94 -16.51 -2.57 2.16
CA GLU A 94 -16.34 -2.20 3.55
C GLU A 94 -15.14 -2.95 4.16
N THR A 95 -15.01 -4.24 3.86
CA THR A 95 -13.87 -5.07 4.29
C THR A 95 -12.56 -4.53 3.72
N TYR A 96 -12.51 -4.19 2.44
CA TYR A 96 -11.30 -3.67 1.79
C TYR A 96 -10.94 -2.26 2.24
N CYS A 97 -11.94 -1.41 2.49
CA CYS A 97 -11.73 -0.08 3.08
C CYS A 97 -11.17 -0.19 4.50
N ALA A 98 -11.76 -1.05 5.35
CA ALA A 98 -11.30 -1.29 6.70
C ALA A 98 -9.86 -1.84 6.73
N HIS A 99 -9.51 -2.74 5.80
CA HIS A 99 -8.15 -3.22 5.66
C HIS A 99 -7.17 -2.10 5.25
N LEU A 100 -7.56 -1.22 4.31
CA LEU A 100 -6.72 -0.08 3.92
C LEU A 100 -6.54 0.93 5.06
N ASP A 101 -7.59 1.17 5.86
CA ASP A 101 -7.53 2.02 7.04
C ASP A 101 -6.54 1.41 8.07
N SER A 102 -6.64 0.11 8.36
CA SER A 102 -5.70 -0.60 9.24
C SER A 102 -4.26 -0.60 8.69
N LEU A 103 -4.07 -0.79 7.39
CA LEU A 103 -2.75 -0.76 6.76
C LEU A 103 -2.13 0.65 6.85
N MET A 104 -2.94 1.70 6.70
CA MET A 104 -2.50 3.08 6.87
C MET A 104 -2.06 3.36 8.31
N GLU A 105 -2.81 2.90 9.32
CA GLU A 105 -2.43 3.01 10.73
C GLU A 105 -1.11 2.29 11.02
N ASP A 106 -0.94 1.07 10.51
CA ASP A 106 0.29 0.29 10.67
C ASP A 106 1.49 0.99 10.03
N MET A 107 1.30 1.57 8.84
CA MET A 107 2.34 2.34 8.16
C MET A 107 2.72 3.61 8.95
N GLN A 108 1.74 4.34 9.47
CA GLN A 108 1.99 5.52 10.30
C GLN A 108 2.79 5.13 11.55
N LYS A 109 2.35 4.11 12.27
CA LYS A 109 3.02 3.60 13.48
C LYS A 109 4.44 3.12 13.22
N ARG A 110 4.66 2.42 12.10
CA ARG A 110 5.97 1.84 11.76
C ARG A 110 6.97 2.88 11.30
N PHE A 111 6.50 3.97 10.69
CA PHE A 111 7.35 5.01 10.12
C PHE A 111 7.24 6.35 10.86
N THR A 112 6.79 6.35 12.13
CA THR A 112 6.69 7.54 12.98
C THR A 112 8.01 8.31 13.05
N ASP A 113 9.13 7.63 13.31
CA ASP A 113 10.44 8.29 13.38
C ASP A 113 10.82 8.99 12.07
N LEU A 114 10.40 8.40 10.94
CA LEU A 114 10.66 8.94 9.61
C LEU A 114 9.71 10.10 9.27
N SER A 115 8.45 10.03 9.69
CA SER A 115 7.46 11.10 9.50
C SER A 115 7.79 12.32 10.38
N GLU A 116 8.34 12.11 11.57
CA GLU A 116 8.79 13.17 12.49
C GLU A 116 10.20 13.69 12.17
N LEU A 117 10.95 13.00 11.32
CA LEU A 117 12.29 13.42 10.92
C LEU A 117 12.31 14.87 10.41
N ARG A 118 12.93 15.77 11.17
CA ARG A 118 13.17 17.15 10.76
C ARG A 118 14.36 17.20 9.81
N VAL A 119 14.11 17.63 8.59
CA VAL A 119 15.17 17.85 7.59
C VAL A 119 15.58 19.31 7.67
N PRO A 120 16.85 19.64 8.00
CA PRO A 120 17.31 21.02 8.04
C PRO A 120 17.18 21.71 6.69
N ASP A 121 16.84 23.00 6.69
CA ASP A 121 16.56 23.76 5.46
C ASP A 121 17.74 23.78 4.48
N TRP A 122 18.98 23.85 5.00
CA TRP A 122 20.20 23.82 4.19
C TRP A 122 20.37 22.52 3.39
N VAL A 123 19.75 21.42 3.82
CA VAL A 123 19.77 20.15 3.07
C VAL A 123 18.78 20.19 1.90
N ASN A 124 17.67 20.92 2.06
CA ASN A 124 16.70 21.10 0.98
C ASN A 124 17.23 22.06 -0.09
N THR A 125 18.00 23.08 0.29
CA THR A 125 18.61 24.01 -0.68
C THR A 125 19.67 23.36 -1.55
N MET A 126 20.47 22.43 -1.02
CA MET A 126 21.49 21.70 -1.79
C MET A 126 20.94 20.67 -2.78
N LYS A 127 19.66 20.29 -2.70
CA LYS A 127 19.04 19.41 -3.70
C LYS A 127 18.63 20.12 -5.00
N ASN A 128 18.53 21.44 -4.96
CA ASN A 128 18.04 22.28 -6.07
C ASN A 128 19.17 23.07 -6.75
N ALA A 129 20.43 22.85 -6.35
CA ALA A 129 21.64 23.41 -6.96
C ALA A 129 22.34 22.34 -7.80
#